data_AF-A0A8S4R7N0-F1
#
_entry.id   AF-A0A8S4R7N0-F1
#
_cell.length_a   1.000
_cell.length_b   1.000
_cell.length_c   1.000
_cell.angle_alpha   90.00
_cell.angle_beta   90.00
_cell.angle_gamma   90.00
#
_symmetry.space_group_name_H-M   'P 1'
#
loop_
_entity.id
_entity.type
_entity.pdbx_description
1 polymer ?
#
loop_
_entity_poly.entity_id
_entity_poly.type
_entity_poly.pdbx_seq_one_letter_code
_entity_poly.pdbx_strand_id
1 'polypeptide(L)'
;LALSVQAVYKRGPRSRLRRGAVALHVRAQDLACKCPKIKINKSYLILGVEKEGASSGMPGLTVGDRTLLLEWRDDWHRRIRRLQRRAINCH
;
A
#
# COMPACT_ATOMS: atom_id res chain seq x y z
N LEU A 1 -5.20 2.82 11.96
CA LEU A 1 -4.00 3.68 11.84
C LEU A 1 -4.21 4.66 10.70
N ALA A 2 -3.58 5.84 10.70
CA ALA A 2 -3.62 6.77 9.58
C ALA A 2 -2.25 6.82 8.89
N LEU A 3 -2.24 6.77 7.55
CA LEU A 3 -1.04 6.90 6.73
C LEU A 3 -1.17 8.12 5.81
N SER A 4 -0.03 8.67 5.41
CA SER A 4 0.05 9.66 4.33
C SER A 4 0.60 9.00 3.07
N VAL A 5 -0.25 8.89 2.04
CA VAL A 5 0.13 8.34 0.73
C VAL A 5 0.98 9.36 -0.03
N GLN A 6 2.29 9.11 -0.10
CA GLN A 6 3.23 10.00 -0.79
C GLN A 6 3.28 9.77 -2.30
N ALA A 7 3.09 8.55 -2.78
CA ALA A 7 3.11 8.23 -4.20
C ALA A 7 2.25 6.99 -4.50
N VAL A 8 1.60 6.98 -5.66
CA VAL A 8 0.87 5.82 -6.19
C VAL A 8 1.58 5.37 -7.47
N TYR A 9 2.02 4.10 -7.48
CA TYR A 9 2.75 3.51 -8.61
C TYR A 9 1.87 2.60 -9.47
N LYS A 10 0.89 1.92 -8.87
CA LYS A 10 -0.11 1.07 -9.53
C LYS A 10 -1.41 1.15 -8.76
N ARG A 11 -2.53 1.18 -9.47
CA ARG A 11 -3.88 1.13 -8.90
C ARG A 11 -4.82 0.41 -9.87
N GLY A 12 -5.92 -0.15 -9.35
CA GLY A 12 -6.94 -0.75 -10.20
C GLY A 12 -7.70 0.31 -11.02
N PRO A 13 -8.34 -0.06 -12.15
CA PRO A 13 -9.07 0.89 -13.00
C PRO A 13 -10.15 1.69 -12.26
N ARG A 14 -10.81 1.06 -11.27
CA ARG A 14 -11.87 1.65 -10.44
C ARG A 14 -11.38 2.08 -9.04
N SER A 15 -10.07 2.10 -8.84
CA SER A 15 -9.46 2.48 -7.57
C SER A 15 -9.66 3.96 -7.25
N ARG A 16 -10.06 4.25 -6.00
CA ARG A 16 -10.14 5.62 -5.47
C ARG A 16 -8.86 6.05 -4.74
N LEU A 17 -7.83 5.21 -4.75
CA LEU A 17 -6.54 5.47 -4.11
C LEU A 17 -5.86 6.69 -4.74
N ARG A 18 -5.51 7.65 -3.90
CA ARG A 18 -4.87 8.92 -4.25
C ARG A 18 -3.86 9.32 -3.18
N ARG A 19 -3.03 10.33 -3.50
CA ARG A 19 -2.14 10.96 -2.52
C ARG A 19 -2.94 11.58 -1.37
N GLY A 20 -2.32 11.64 -0.19
CA GLY A 20 -2.91 12.24 1.01
C GLY A 20 -3.24 11.22 2.11
N ALA A 21 -4.01 11.66 3.10
CA ALA A 21 -4.34 10.83 4.25
C ALA A 21 -5.27 9.67 3.87
N VAL A 22 -4.94 8.47 4.37
CA VAL A 22 -5.75 7.26 4.19
C VAL A 22 -5.74 6.44 5.48
N ALA A 23 -6.88 5.82 5.79
CA ALA A 23 -6.94 4.83 6.85
C ALA A 23 -6.23 3.54 6.44
N LEU A 24 -5.44 2.99 7.37
CA LEU A 24 -4.88 1.65 7.29
C LEU A 24 -5.53 0.78 8.36
N HIS A 25 -6.20 -0.27 7.89
CA HIS A 25 -6.88 -1.29 8.69
C HIS A 25 -5.99 -2.51 8.83
N VAL A 26 -6.02 -3.12 10.00
CA VAL A 26 -5.30 -4.34 10.34
C VAL A 26 -6.35 -5.30 10.91
N ARG A 27 -6.34 -6.56 10.48
CA ARG A 27 -7.29 -7.55 10.99
C ARG A 27 -7.05 -7.76 12.49
N ALA A 28 -8.13 -7.97 13.24
CA ALA A 28 -8.04 -8.15 14.69
C ALA A 28 -7.10 -9.30 15.11
N GLN A 29 -7.09 -10.40 14.36
CA GLN A 29 -6.20 -11.54 14.58
C GLN A 29 -4.70 -11.19 14.48
N ASP A 30 -4.34 -10.22 13.63
CA ASP A 30 -2.96 -9.84 13.39
C ASP A 30 -2.43 -8.87 14.46
N LEU A 31 -3.34 -8.28 15.25
CA LEU A 31 -2.97 -7.43 16.39
C LEU A 31 -2.25 -8.24 17.48
N ALA A 32 -2.65 -9.50 17.69
CA ALA A 32 -2.03 -10.38 18.68
C ALA A 32 -0.54 -10.63 18.38
N CYS A 33 -0.16 -10.75 17.10
CA CYS A 33 1.24 -10.90 16.69
C CYS A 33 1.99 -9.57 16.53
N LYS A 34 1.33 -8.43 16.83
CA LYS A 34 1.84 -7.07 16.59
C LYS A 34 2.20 -6.84 15.11
N CYS A 35 1.44 -7.47 14.21
CA CYS A 35 1.63 -7.38 12.78
C CYS A 35 0.67 -6.32 12.19
N PRO A 36 1.09 -5.57 11.16
CA PRO A 36 2.47 -5.45 10.65
C PRO A 36 3.37 -4.61 11.58
N LYS A 37 4.67 -4.91 11.59
CA LYS A 37 5.68 -4.18 12.38
C LYS A 37 6.05 -2.83 11.73
N ILE A 38 5.11 -1.90 11.74
CA ILE A 38 5.28 -0.54 11.19
C ILE A 38 5.83 0.38 12.27
N LYS A 39 6.84 1.18 11.92
CA LYS A 39 7.40 2.24 12.77
C LYS A 39 6.80 3.59 12.39
N ILE A 40 6.56 4.44 13.38
CA ILE A 40 6.13 5.83 13.17
C ILE A 40 7.26 6.60 12.46
N ASN A 41 6.90 7.61 11.65
CA ASN A 41 7.84 8.45 10.90
C ASN A 41 8.76 7.71 9.92
N LYS A 42 8.36 6.50 9.51
CA LYS A 42 9.02 5.73 8.46
C LYS A 42 8.11 5.59 7.25
N SER A 43 8.71 5.66 6.07
CA SER A 43 8.02 5.43 4.80
C SER A 43 8.10 3.96 4.42
N TYR A 44 7.04 3.45 3.80
CA TYR A 44 6.94 2.06 3.38
C TYR A 44 6.42 1.98 1.95
N LEU A 45 6.94 1.04 1.17
CA LEU A 45 6.27 0.57 -0.03
C LEU A 45 5.24 -0.48 0.38
N ILE A 46 3.97 -0.21 0.06
CA ILE A 46 2.86 -1.12 0.32
C ILE A 46 2.39 -1.69 -1.01
N LEU A 47 2.43 -3.01 -1.13
CA LEU A 47 1.91 -3.76 -2.28
C LEU A 47 0.81 -4.70 -1.78
N GLY A 48 -0.30 -4.81 -2.50
CA GLY A 48 -1.38 -5.70 -2.09
C GLY A 48 -2.61 -5.57 -2.97
N VAL A 49 -3.72 -6.15 -2.48
CA VAL A 49 -5.00 -6.20 -3.18
C VAL A 49 -5.97 -5.21 -2.54
N GLU A 50 -6.18 -4.07 -3.19
CA GLU A 50 -7.06 -3.00 -2.67
C GLU A 50 -8.49 -3.48 -2.32
N LYS A 51 -9.01 -4.46 -3.06
CA LYS A 51 -10.37 -4.99 -2.85
C LYS A 51 -10.56 -5.77 -1.55
N GLU A 52 -9.49 -6.22 -0.91
CA GLU A 52 -9.56 -6.99 0.34
C GLU A 52 -10.20 -6.18 1.49
N GLY A 53 -9.99 -4.86 1.50
CA GLY A 53 -10.69 -3.94 2.40
C GLY A 53 -12.10 -3.57 1.94
N ALA A 54 -12.27 -3.38 0.63
CA ALA A 54 -13.54 -2.95 0.05
C ALA A 54 -14.70 -3.93 0.31
N SER A 55 -14.42 -5.25 0.35
CA SER A 55 -15.44 -6.27 0.69
C SER A 55 -15.95 -6.18 2.13
N SER A 56 -15.21 -5.53 3.03
CA SER A 56 -15.61 -5.30 4.43
C SER A 56 -16.33 -3.96 4.65
N GLY A 57 -16.56 -3.17 3.60
CA GLY A 57 -17.18 -1.84 3.69
C GLY A 57 -16.31 -0.76 4.33
N MET A 58 -15.10 -1.09 4.78
CA MET A 58 -14.19 -0.14 5.40
C MET A 58 -13.42 0.68 4.34
N PRO A 59 -13.55 2.02 4.32
CA PRO A 59 -12.77 2.85 3.41
C PRO A 59 -11.31 2.88 3.82
N GLY A 60 -10.40 2.69 2.87
CA GLY A 60 -8.95 2.77 3.10
C GLY A 60 -8.20 1.56 2.56
N LEU A 61 -7.02 1.33 3.11
CA LEU A 61 -6.18 0.18 2.82
C LEU A 61 -6.32 -0.84 3.95
N THR A 62 -6.37 -2.12 3.62
CA THR A 62 -6.37 -3.21 4.60
C THR A 62 -5.10 -4.01 4.46
N VAL A 63 -4.44 -4.28 5.59
CA VAL A 63 -3.32 -5.21 5.67
C VAL A 63 -3.90 -6.59 5.97
N GLY A 64 -3.64 -7.51 5.05
CA GLY A 64 -3.98 -8.93 5.18
C GLY A 64 -2.86 -9.81 4.62
N ASP A 65 -3.15 -11.10 4.42
CA ASP A 65 -2.15 -12.11 4.05
C ASP A 65 -1.49 -11.84 2.69
N ARG A 66 -2.18 -11.08 1.83
CA ARG A 66 -1.70 -10.71 0.48
C ARG A 66 -1.08 -9.31 0.44
N THR A 67 -0.74 -8.74 1.59
CA THR A 67 -0.13 -7.41 1.69
C THR A 67 1.36 -7.53 2.04
N LEU A 68 2.21 -6.93 1.21
CA LEU A 68 3.63 -6.81 1.46
C LEU A 68 3.97 -5.36 1.85
N LEU A 69 4.61 -5.20 3.01
CA LEU A 69 5.13 -3.93 3.49
C LEU A 69 6.66 -3.98 3.53
N LEU A 70 7.30 -3.12 2.77
CA LEU A 70 8.76 -3.02 2.73
C LEU A 70 9.17 -1.61 3.17
N GLU A 71 10.15 -1.49 4.06
CA GLU A 71 10.70 -0.18 4.44
C GLU A 71 11.26 0.50 3.18
N TRP A 72 10.90 1.78 3.02
CA TRP A 72 11.25 2.56 1.85
C TRP A 72 12.77 2.75 1.72
N ARG A 73 13.27 2.73 0.48
CA ARG A 73 14.67 3.06 0.15
C ARG A 73 14.70 4.18 -0.89
N ASP A 74 15.64 5.10 -0.77
CA ASP A 74 15.66 6.36 -1.52
C ASP A 74 15.69 6.18 -3.04
N ASP A 75 16.32 5.11 -3.52
CA ASP A 75 16.44 4.82 -4.94
C ASP A 75 15.19 4.15 -5.54
N TRP A 76 14.26 3.68 -4.72
CA TRP A 76 13.07 2.96 -5.17
C TRP A 76 12.15 3.81 -6.01
N HIS A 77 12.02 5.12 -5.73
CA HIS A 77 11.16 5.99 -6.54
C HIS A 77 11.55 5.93 -8.00
N ARG A 78 12.84 6.16 -8.28
CA ARG A 78 13.39 6.16 -9.64
C ARG A 78 13.31 4.78 -10.29
N ARG A 79 13.60 3.71 -9.54
CA ARG A 79 13.55 2.32 -10.03
C ARG A 79 12.13 1.89 -10.38
N ILE A 80 11.16 2.12 -9.50
CA ILE A 80 9.76 1.75 -9.72
C ILE A 80 9.17 2.56 -10.89
N ARG A 81 9.46 3.87 -10.99
CA ARG A 81 9.03 4.67 -12.14
C ARG A 81 9.62 4.18 -13.47
N ARG A 82 10.86 3.67 -13.47
CA ARG A 82 11.45 3.03 -14.65
C ARG A 82 10.72 1.73 -15.02
N LEU A 83 10.42 0.90 -14.03
CA LEU A 83 9.65 -0.33 -14.22
C LEU A 83 8.25 -0.04 -14.76
N GLN A 84 7.55 0.94 -14.17
CA GLN A 84 6.22 1.36 -14.60
C GLN A 84 6.21 1.79 -16.07
N ARG A 85 7.18 2.60 -16.49
CA ARG A 85 7.31 3.01 -17.90
C ARG A 85 7.55 1.84 -18.85
N ARG A 86 8.40 0.88 -18.46
CA ARG A 86 8.65 -0.32 -19.26
C ARG A 86 7.40 -1.19 -19.40
N ALA A 87 6.65 -1.37 -18.31
CA ALA A 87 5.42 -2.16 -18.30
C ALA A 87 4.30 -1.57 -19.16
N ILE A 88 4.27 -0.24 -19.36
CA ILE A 88 3.32 0.41 -20.27
C ILE A 88 3.66 0.10 -21.74
N ASN A 89 4.94 -0.12 -22.06
CA ASN A 89 5.41 -0.34 -23.42
C ASN A 89 5.49 -1.82 -23.80
N CYS A 90 5.05 -2.74 -22.92
CA CYS A 90 4.89 -4.15 -23.27
C CYS A 90 3.56 -4.30 -24.01
N HIS A 91 3.60 -4.24 -25.34
CA HIS A 91 2.53 -4.66 -26.24
C HIS A 91 2.64 -6.16 -26.53
#